data_AF-A0A2N0WW16-F1
#
_entry.id   AF-A0A2N0WW16-F1
#
_cell.length_a   1.000
_cell.length_b   1.000
_cell.length_c   1.000
_cell.angle_alpha   90.00
_cell.angle_beta   90.00
_cell.angle_gamma   90.00
#
_symmetry.space_group_name_H-M   'P 1'
#
loop_
_entity.id
_entity.type
_entity.pdbx_description
1 polymer ?
#
loop_
_entity_poly.entity_id
_entity_poly.type
_entity_poly.pdbx_seq_one_letter_code
_entity_poly.pdbx_strand_id
1 'polypeptide(L)'
;MESVQGLFMMRSYIRAVLSFLSITLLTGCVMNSEPKYTWGAQKNGPKGFPVEILSGTLLFKGEKRGVYVPDGPSDGIWSKGFADHLDVEYALPDRLEVTFYSYFENQTYHGVFDLPYEQMVELYQWGEDNPFKRLKFELPQFKKIVVGVAPGGTVAAWVTGPAEQREILFAQAEKIDLSLSRVFDIPFTSEEEGEAFRVKVLKEDVGNEHYQQVMAEGVPFDIWQRYRKLFSWKIIGNGELAFTDVHATHVNGFRSHVRYDYTKAIEAPAPRFITFYHGPKLYELIFDEYETIKAFELLSAIEGLSPEEALIHIEVIPKLPKEASLVRIYNAKKSIELKSASYAESAK
;
A
#
# COMPACT_ATOMS: atom_id res chain seq x y z
N MET A 1 -3.01 21.66 -83.30
CA MET A 1 -3.88 20.94 -82.34
C MET A 1 -3.10 20.37 -81.16
N GLU A 2 -1.89 20.89 -80.87
CA GLU A 2 -0.99 20.37 -79.82
C GLU A 2 -0.86 21.28 -78.60
N SER A 3 -1.34 22.54 -78.66
CA SER A 3 -1.16 23.52 -77.57
C SER A 3 -2.24 23.48 -76.48
N VAL A 4 -3.35 22.76 -76.69
CA VAL A 4 -4.47 22.70 -75.72
C VAL A 4 -4.35 21.50 -74.76
N GLN A 5 -3.70 20.42 -75.19
CA GLN A 5 -3.52 19.22 -74.36
C GLN A 5 -2.48 19.41 -73.24
N GLY A 6 -1.41 20.18 -73.48
CA GLY A 6 -0.38 20.45 -72.47
C GLY A 6 -0.88 21.30 -71.30
N LEU A 7 -1.75 22.27 -71.57
CA LEU A 7 -2.31 23.15 -70.53
C LEU A 7 -3.36 22.42 -69.65
N PHE A 8 -4.06 21.45 -70.23
CA PHE A 8 -5.02 20.61 -69.48
C PHE A 8 -4.31 19.63 -68.55
N MET A 9 -3.28 18.93 -69.04
CA MET A 9 -2.45 18.04 -68.21
C MET A 9 -1.76 18.77 -67.06
N MET A 10 -1.22 19.97 -67.28
CA MET A 10 -0.53 20.72 -66.22
C MET A 10 -1.47 21.17 -65.09
N ARG A 11 -2.75 21.47 -65.40
CA ARG A 11 -3.78 21.76 -64.39
C ARG A 11 -4.23 20.53 -63.60
N SER A 12 -4.22 19.35 -64.21
CA SER A 12 -4.51 18.07 -63.56
C SER A 12 -3.41 17.66 -62.58
N TYR A 13 -2.14 17.86 -62.96
CA TYR A 13 -0.98 17.60 -62.09
C TYR A 13 -0.90 18.57 -60.90
N ILE A 14 -1.19 19.86 -61.10
CA ILE A 14 -1.21 20.84 -59.99
C ILE A 14 -2.33 20.55 -58.99
N ARG A 15 -3.51 20.11 -59.45
CA ARG A 15 -4.59 19.65 -58.55
C ARG A 15 -4.24 18.36 -57.81
N ALA A 16 -3.59 17.40 -58.48
CA ALA A 16 -3.15 16.16 -57.84
C ALA A 16 -2.06 16.39 -56.78
N VAL A 17 -1.12 17.31 -57.03
CA VAL A 17 -0.05 17.67 -56.08
C VAL A 17 -0.59 18.48 -54.88
N LEU A 18 -1.55 19.39 -55.09
CA LEU A 18 -2.23 20.11 -54.01
C LEU A 18 -3.15 19.21 -53.17
N SER A 19 -3.77 18.19 -53.78
CA SER A 19 -4.56 17.18 -53.07
C SER A 19 -3.71 16.13 -52.35
N PHE A 20 -2.45 15.89 -52.75
CA PHE A 20 -1.52 15.04 -52.01
C PHE A 20 -0.88 15.79 -50.83
N LEU A 21 -0.63 17.10 -50.97
CA LEU A 21 -0.07 17.92 -49.89
C LEU A 21 -1.07 18.17 -48.74
N SER A 22 -2.38 18.12 -49.02
CA SER A 22 -3.43 18.23 -48.00
C SER A 22 -3.73 16.92 -47.26
N ILE A 23 -3.34 15.76 -47.80
CA ILE A 23 -3.50 14.45 -47.13
C ILE A 23 -2.33 14.17 -46.19
N THR A 24 -1.12 14.67 -46.48
CA THR A 24 0.03 14.59 -45.56
C THR A 24 -0.03 15.56 -44.37
N LEU A 25 -1.01 16.47 -44.34
CA LEU A 25 -1.27 17.37 -43.20
C LEU A 25 -2.38 16.88 -42.27
N LEU A 26 -3.01 15.73 -42.58
CA LEU A 26 -4.05 15.10 -41.73
C LEU A 26 -3.54 13.87 -40.96
N THR A 27 -2.31 13.43 -41.19
CA THR A 27 -1.52 12.74 -40.14
C THR A 27 -1.00 13.81 -39.18
N GLY A 28 -1.91 14.58 -38.59
CA GLY A 28 -1.60 15.26 -37.35
C GLY A 28 -1.10 14.18 -36.41
N CYS A 29 0.08 14.40 -35.81
CA CYS A 29 0.46 13.69 -34.60
C CYS A 29 -0.77 13.64 -33.71
N VAL A 30 -1.42 12.47 -33.61
CA VAL A 30 -2.09 12.13 -32.37
C VAL A 30 -0.92 12.09 -31.40
N MET A 31 -0.64 13.22 -30.75
CA MET A 31 0.09 13.20 -29.51
C MET A 31 -0.76 12.29 -28.63
N ASN A 32 -0.40 11.01 -28.55
CA ASN A 32 -0.88 10.12 -27.51
C ASN A 32 -0.32 10.70 -26.22
N SER A 33 -0.95 11.76 -25.69
CA SER A 33 -0.68 12.23 -24.36
C SER A 33 -1.11 11.10 -23.45
N GLU A 34 -0.16 10.55 -22.69
CA GLU A 34 -0.48 9.54 -21.69
C GLU A 34 -1.63 10.05 -20.80
N PRO A 35 -2.59 9.17 -20.43
CA PRO A 35 -3.70 9.57 -19.59
C PRO A 35 -3.16 10.09 -18.26
N LYS A 36 -3.76 11.17 -17.78
CA LYS A 36 -3.40 11.76 -16.49
C LYS A 36 -4.52 11.53 -15.50
N TYR A 37 -4.13 11.43 -14.24
CA TYR A 37 -5.03 11.24 -13.12
C TYR A 37 -4.64 12.18 -12.00
N THR A 38 -5.60 12.54 -11.15
CA THR A 38 -5.33 13.34 -9.96
C THR A 38 -4.84 12.44 -8.84
N TRP A 39 -3.56 12.53 -8.50
CA TRP A 39 -2.97 11.76 -7.40
C TRP A 39 -1.80 12.44 -6.71
N GLY A 40 -1.46 11.96 -5.52
CA GLY A 40 -0.29 12.42 -4.75
C GLY A 40 0.52 11.26 -4.16
N ALA A 41 1.81 11.48 -3.93
CA ALA A 41 2.66 10.52 -3.24
C ALA A 41 2.56 10.66 -1.72
N GLN A 42 2.70 9.53 -1.03
CA GLN A 42 2.79 9.42 0.43
C GLN A 42 3.94 8.50 0.80
N LYS A 43 4.45 8.65 2.02
CA LYS A 43 5.46 7.73 2.57
C LYS A 43 4.89 6.87 3.70
N ASN A 44 5.57 5.79 4.01
CA ASN A 44 5.28 4.92 5.14
C ASN A 44 6.55 4.18 5.60
N GLY A 45 6.60 3.85 6.89
CA GLY A 45 7.55 2.90 7.47
C GLY A 45 6.87 2.15 8.62
N PRO A 46 7.33 0.93 8.96
CA PRO A 46 6.67 0.08 9.95
C PRO A 46 6.87 0.57 11.38
N LYS A 47 5.78 0.53 12.16
CA LYS A 47 5.74 1.03 13.53
C LYS A 47 6.75 0.31 14.43
N GLY A 48 7.53 1.07 15.19
CA GLY A 48 8.52 0.54 16.13
C GLY A 48 9.79 0.02 15.44
N PHE A 49 9.93 0.26 14.14
CA PHE A 49 11.10 -0.08 13.36
C PHE A 49 11.45 1.10 12.45
N PRO A 50 11.87 2.23 13.04
CA PRO A 50 11.99 3.48 12.32
C PRO A 50 12.99 3.37 11.19
N VAL A 51 12.57 3.95 10.07
CA VAL A 51 13.34 4.12 8.86
C VAL A 51 13.24 5.57 8.42
N GLU A 52 14.16 6.03 7.60
CA GLU A 52 14.15 7.38 7.06
C GLU A 52 14.36 7.33 5.55
N ILE A 53 13.39 7.86 4.81
CA ILE A 53 13.56 8.02 3.36
C ILE A 53 14.50 9.19 3.15
N LEU A 54 15.65 8.94 2.52
CA LEU A 54 16.64 9.98 2.19
C LEU A 54 16.33 10.62 0.84
N SER A 55 15.80 9.82 -0.09
CA SER A 55 15.27 10.28 -1.37
C SER A 55 14.29 9.27 -1.93
N GLY A 56 13.25 9.74 -2.63
CA GLY A 56 12.36 8.86 -3.37
C GLY A 56 11.68 9.59 -4.51
N THR A 57 11.47 8.90 -5.64
CA THR A 57 10.81 9.46 -6.82
C THR A 57 10.02 8.39 -7.56
N LEU A 58 8.76 8.68 -7.81
CA LEU A 58 7.87 7.92 -8.69
C LEU A 58 8.04 8.47 -10.12
N LEU A 59 8.90 7.81 -10.90
CA LEU A 59 9.36 8.24 -12.22
C LEU A 59 8.29 8.02 -13.29
N PHE A 60 8.11 9.01 -14.17
CA PHE A 60 7.21 8.87 -15.32
C PHE A 60 7.84 8.00 -16.41
N LYS A 61 6.95 7.44 -17.25
CA LYS A 61 7.31 6.48 -18.29
C LYS A 61 8.34 7.04 -19.28
N GLY A 62 9.48 6.36 -19.38
CA GLY A 62 10.60 6.79 -20.23
C GLY A 62 11.30 8.09 -19.80
N GLU A 63 10.94 8.66 -18.64
CA GLU A 63 11.50 9.91 -18.13
C GLU A 63 12.44 9.68 -16.93
N LYS A 64 13.26 10.70 -16.63
CA LYS A 64 14.09 10.76 -15.41
C LYS A 64 13.49 11.66 -14.33
N ARG A 65 12.37 12.32 -14.64
CA ARG A 65 11.61 13.12 -13.69
C ARG A 65 10.35 12.35 -13.27
N GLY A 66 9.82 12.73 -12.12
CA GLY A 66 8.68 12.07 -11.53
C GLY A 66 8.06 12.90 -10.42
N VAL A 67 7.16 12.28 -9.68
CA VAL A 67 6.63 12.85 -8.45
C VAL A 67 7.54 12.43 -7.30
N TYR A 68 8.03 13.41 -6.55
CA TYR A 68 8.82 13.16 -5.37
C TYR A 68 8.02 12.40 -4.30
N VAL A 69 8.67 11.45 -3.64
CA VAL A 69 8.13 10.78 -2.45
C VAL A 69 8.64 11.57 -1.24
N PRO A 70 7.78 11.96 -0.29
CA PRO A 70 8.21 12.70 0.89
C PRO A 70 9.36 11.99 1.62
N ASP A 71 10.42 12.72 1.99
CA ASP A 71 11.58 12.26 2.74
C ASP A 71 11.41 12.44 4.26
N GLY A 72 12.39 11.94 5.00
CA GLY A 72 12.53 12.06 6.44
C GLY A 72 11.99 10.87 7.22
N PRO A 73 11.90 10.99 8.55
CA PRO A 73 11.50 9.91 9.45
C PRO A 73 10.17 9.28 9.07
N SER A 74 10.15 7.96 9.04
CA SER A 74 9.02 7.16 8.62
C SER A 74 8.74 6.05 9.63
N ASP A 75 7.83 6.33 10.57
CA ASP A 75 7.36 5.38 11.57
C ASP A 75 5.83 5.43 11.64
N GLY A 76 5.17 4.30 11.40
CA GLY A 76 3.72 4.28 11.29
C GLY A 76 3.13 2.90 11.02
N ILE A 77 1.81 2.86 10.91
CA ILE A 77 1.10 1.62 10.62
C ILE A 77 1.48 1.18 9.19
N TRP A 78 2.04 -0.03 9.02
CA TRP A 78 2.48 -0.52 7.70
C TRP A 78 1.36 -0.38 6.67
N SER A 79 1.69 0.14 5.48
CA SER A 79 0.81 0.53 4.35
C SER A 79 -0.07 1.78 4.53
N LYS A 80 -0.11 2.39 5.72
CA LYS A 80 -0.89 3.61 5.96
C LYS A 80 -0.03 4.82 5.64
N GLY A 81 -0.22 5.38 4.44
CA GLY A 81 0.54 6.55 3.98
C GLY A 81 0.30 7.80 4.83
N PHE A 82 1.35 8.62 4.94
CA PHE A 82 1.32 9.96 5.55
C PHE A 82 2.28 10.91 4.82
N ALA A 83 2.32 12.16 5.30
CA ALA A 83 3.10 13.27 4.75
C ALA A 83 2.75 13.58 3.28
N ASP A 84 1.48 13.78 3.00
CA ASP A 84 0.93 13.89 1.64
C ASP A 84 1.51 15.04 0.81
N HIS A 85 1.84 14.75 -0.45
CA HIS A 85 1.80 15.77 -1.48
C HIS A 85 0.37 16.15 -1.86
N LEU A 86 0.22 17.36 -2.42
CA LEU A 86 -1.02 17.80 -3.03
C LEU A 86 -1.43 16.82 -4.13
N ASP A 87 -2.74 16.58 -4.22
CA ASP A 87 -3.33 15.80 -5.30
C ASP A 87 -3.25 16.65 -6.57
N VAL A 88 -2.40 16.25 -7.52
CA VAL A 88 -2.15 16.98 -8.77
C VAL A 88 -2.36 16.04 -9.94
N GLU A 89 -2.77 16.61 -11.07
CA GLU A 89 -2.97 15.88 -12.31
C GLU A 89 -1.63 15.52 -12.97
N TYR A 90 -1.24 14.25 -12.88
CA TYR A 90 -0.02 13.71 -13.43
C TYR A 90 -0.28 12.43 -14.23
N ALA A 91 0.62 12.11 -15.17
CA ALA A 91 0.71 10.74 -15.69
C ALA A 91 1.02 9.77 -14.54
N LEU A 92 0.66 8.49 -14.69
CA LEU A 92 1.06 7.48 -13.72
C LEU A 92 2.57 7.18 -13.86
N PRO A 93 3.27 6.85 -12.77
CA PRO A 93 4.66 6.46 -12.83
C PRO A 93 4.79 5.04 -13.40
N ASP A 94 5.92 4.72 -14.01
CA ASP A 94 6.26 3.34 -14.40
C ASP A 94 7.35 2.73 -13.52
N ARG A 95 8.02 3.55 -12.70
CA ARG A 95 9.12 3.11 -11.83
C ARG A 95 9.11 3.88 -10.51
N LEU A 96 9.68 3.25 -9.48
CA LEU A 96 10.01 3.84 -8.19
C LEU A 96 11.52 3.77 -7.99
N GLU A 97 12.16 4.91 -7.78
CA GLU A 97 13.53 5.00 -7.24
C GLU A 97 13.45 5.44 -5.78
N VAL A 98 14.14 4.74 -4.88
CA VAL A 98 14.13 5.08 -3.45
C VAL A 98 15.45 4.76 -2.78
N THR A 99 15.87 5.65 -1.90
CA THR A 99 17.00 5.49 -0.99
C THR A 99 16.51 5.75 0.43
N PHE A 100 16.78 4.84 1.36
CA PHE A 100 16.32 4.97 2.74
C PHE A 100 17.31 4.34 3.72
N TYR A 101 17.22 4.77 4.97
CA TYR A 101 18.06 4.36 6.06
C TYR A 101 17.25 3.61 7.12
N SER A 102 17.81 2.52 7.66
CA SER A 102 17.23 1.73 8.74
C SER A 102 18.03 1.93 10.03
N TYR A 103 17.36 2.47 11.05
CA TYR A 103 18.02 2.89 12.29
C TYR A 103 18.56 1.73 13.10
N PHE A 104 17.79 0.65 13.29
CA PHE A 104 18.23 -0.51 14.06
C PHE A 104 19.42 -1.23 13.42
N GLU A 105 19.50 -1.21 12.09
CA GLU A 105 20.56 -1.88 11.34
C GLU A 105 21.80 -1.02 11.15
N ASN A 106 21.69 0.31 11.34
CA ASN A 106 22.65 1.27 10.84
C ASN A 106 23.01 1.02 9.37
N GLN A 107 22.00 0.87 8.52
CA GLN A 107 22.17 0.46 7.13
C GLN A 107 21.36 1.33 6.19
N THR A 108 22.00 1.79 5.10
CA THR A 108 21.32 2.44 3.99
C THR A 108 21.00 1.43 2.90
N TYR A 109 19.86 1.61 2.26
CA TYR A 109 19.35 0.82 1.15
C TYR A 109 19.00 1.71 -0.04
N HIS A 110 19.20 1.18 -1.25
CA HIS A 110 18.84 1.84 -2.50
C HIS A 110 18.23 0.84 -3.49
N GLY A 111 17.25 1.29 -4.28
CA GLY A 111 16.71 0.49 -5.37
C GLY A 111 15.91 1.30 -6.38
N VAL A 112 15.84 0.76 -7.59
CA VAL A 112 14.98 1.22 -8.68
C VAL A 112 14.11 0.03 -9.11
N PHE A 113 12.80 0.20 -9.09
CA PHE A 113 11.84 -0.87 -9.29
C PHE A 113 10.81 -0.49 -10.34
N ASP A 114 10.48 -1.43 -11.22
CA ASP A 114 9.36 -1.28 -12.15
C ASP A 114 8.03 -1.37 -11.40
N LEU A 115 7.09 -0.52 -11.78
CA LEU A 115 5.71 -0.54 -11.31
C LEU A 115 4.80 -1.10 -12.42
N PRO A 116 3.70 -1.78 -12.08
CA PRO A 116 2.81 -2.39 -13.05
C PRO A 116 1.92 -1.32 -13.72
N TYR A 117 2.49 -0.54 -14.64
CA TYR A 117 1.87 0.64 -15.26
C TYR A 117 0.46 0.36 -15.79
N GLU A 118 0.29 -0.68 -16.62
CA GLU A 118 -1.01 -0.99 -17.22
C GLU A 118 -2.06 -1.37 -16.15
N GLN A 119 -1.67 -2.10 -15.11
CA GLN A 119 -2.56 -2.43 -14.00
C GLN A 119 -2.98 -1.18 -13.22
N MET A 120 -2.06 -0.24 -13.02
CA MET A 120 -2.38 1.03 -12.36
C MET A 120 -3.33 1.87 -13.22
N VAL A 121 -3.10 1.93 -14.53
CA VAL A 121 -4.01 2.60 -15.48
C VAL A 121 -5.42 2.02 -15.35
N GLU A 122 -5.57 0.69 -15.39
CA GLU A 122 -6.88 0.03 -15.23
C GLU A 122 -7.54 0.37 -13.89
N LEU A 123 -6.78 0.36 -12.79
CA LEU A 123 -7.30 0.68 -11.45
C LEU A 123 -7.81 2.12 -11.35
N TYR A 124 -7.02 3.07 -11.85
CA TYR A 124 -7.39 4.49 -11.83
C TYR A 124 -8.57 4.79 -12.76
N GLN A 125 -8.58 4.25 -13.99
CA GLN A 125 -9.71 4.39 -14.93
C GLN A 125 -11.00 3.82 -14.36
N TRP A 126 -10.95 2.58 -13.83
CA TRP A 126 -12.11 1.97 -13.20
C TRP A 126 -12.65 2.79 -12.02
N GLY A 127 -11.76 3.47 -11.29
CA GLY A 127 -12.13 4.38 -10.21
C GLY A 127 -12.88 5.62 -10.67
N GLU A 128 -12.59 6.15 -11.86
CA GLU A 128 -13.26 7.31 -12.45
C GLU A 128 -14.59 6.94 -13.12
N ASP A 129 -14.63 5.79 -13.82
CA ASP A 129 -15.76 5.33 -14.63
C ASP A 129 -16.91 4.71 -13.82
N ASN A 130 -16.81 4.58 -12.49
CA ASN A 130 -17.81 3.90 -11.66
C ASN A 130 -18.76 4.88 -10.92
N PRO A 131 -19.89 5.34 -11.55
CA PRO A 131 -20.78 6.36 -10.98
C PRO A 131 -21.53 5.89 -9.73
N PHE A 132 -21.85 4.59 -9.61
CA PHE A 132 -22.55 4.03 -8.45
C PHE A 132 -21.70 4.08 -7.17
N LYS A 133 -20.38 3.98 -7.28
CA LYS A 133 -19.46 4.11 -6.15
C LYS A 133 -19.09 5.54 -5.82
N ARG A 134 -19.01 6.41 -6.84
CA ARG A 134 -18.78 7.85 -6.65
C ARG A 134 -19.86 8.48 -5.75
N LEU A 135 -21.12 8.04 -5.86
CA LEU A 135 -22.23 8.52 -5.01
C LEU A 135 -22.09 8.13 -3.53
N LYS A 136 -21.38 7.05 -3.19
CA LYS A 136 -21.12 6.65 -1.79
C LYS A 136 -19.86 7.28 -1.19
N PHE A 137 -18.90 7.73 -2.02
CA PHE A 137 -17.57 8.12 -1.55
C PHE A 137 -17.09 9.50 -2.04
N GLU A 138 -17.90 10.24 -2.81
CA GLU A 138 -17.70 11.61 -3.36
C GLU A 138 -16.34 11.94 -4.02
N LEU A 139 -15.41 10.99 -4.13
CA LEU A 139 -14.02 11.17 -4.56
C LEU A 139 -13.57 10.06 -5.54
N PRO A 140 -12.52 10.29 -6.36
CA PRO A 140 -11.88 9.25 -7.16
C PRO A 140 -11.50 8.06 -6.29
N GLN A 141 -11.68 6.84 -6.80
CA GLN A 141 -11.51 5.64 -5.99
C GLN A 141 -10.05 5.39 -5.58
N PHE A 142 -9.10 5.81 -6.41
CA PHE A 142 -7.67 5.84 -6.11
C PHE A 142 -7.16 7.26 -6.34
N LYS A 143 -6.37 7.77 -5.41
CA LYS A 143 -5.83 9.14 -5.45
C LYS A 143 -4.46 9.27 -4.81
N LYS A 144 -3.91 8.22 -4.22
CA LYS A 144 -2.55 8.26 -3.67
C LYS A 144 -1.76 7.02 -4.06
N ILE A 145 -0.45 7.22 -4.18
CA ILE A 145 0.54 6.14 -4.22
C ILE A 145 1.34 6.22 -2.91
N VAL A 146 1.21 5.20 -2.07
CA VAL A 146 1.95 5.08 -0.82
C VAL A 146 3.22 4.29 -1.09
N VAL A 147 4.37 4.84 -0.73
CA VAL A 147 5.65 4.13 -0.76
C VAL A 147 6.04 3.78 0.67
N GLY A 148 6.14 2.48 0.96
CA GLY A 148 6.58 1.95 2.24
C GLY A 148 7.99 1.39 2.13
N VAL A 149 8.83 1.72 3.10
CA VAL A 149 10.17 1.11 3.24
C VAL A 149 10.29 0.52 4.64
N ALA A 150 11.04 -0.56 4.78
CA ALA A 150 11.16 -1.29 6.05
C ALA A 150 12.56 -1.88 6.21
N PRO A 151 12.98 -2.21 7.45
CA PRO A 151 14.25 -2.86 7.70
C PRO A 151 14.48 -4.11 6.85
N GLY A 152 15.76 -4.42 6.64
CA GLY A 152 16.19 -5.51 5.78
C GLY A 152 16.09 -5.16 4.31
N GLY A 153 15.80 -3.90 3.95
CA GLY A 153 15.74 -3.39 2.58
C GLY A 153 14.39 -3.61 1.89
N THR A 154 13.34 -3.96 2.62
CA THR A 154 12.01 -4.19 2.02
C THR A 154 11.40 -2.88 1.52
N VAL A 155 10.89 -2.89 0.28
CA VAL A 155 10.18 -1.79 -0.35
C VAL A 155 8.82 -2.28 -0.82
N ALA A 156 7.76 -1.56 -0.48
CA ALA A 156 6.41 -1.83 -0.96
C ALA A 156 5.76 -0.55 -1.48
N ALA A 157 4.82 -0.71 -2.41
CA ALA A 157 3.99 0.41 -2.84
C ALA A 157 2.52 0.00 -2.95
N TRP A 158 1.63 0.94 -2.67
CA TRP A 158 0.19 0.74 -2.76
C TRP A 158 -0.46 1.88 -3.53
N VAL A 159 -1.46 1.56 -4.35
CA VAL A 159 -2.46 2.54 -4.76
C VAL A 159 -3.57 2.55 -3.72
N THR A 160 -3.99 3.73 -3.29
CA THR A 160 -4.98 3.88 -2.23
C THR A 160 -5.99 4.99 -2.51
N GLY A 161 -7.21 4.76 -2.02
CA GLY A 161 -8.24 5.77 -1.88
C GLY A 161 -9.29 5.31 -0.87
N PRO A 162 -10.41 6.02 -0.71
CA PRO A 162 -11.24 5.93 0.50
C PRO A 162 -11.70 4.51 0.86
N ALA A 163 -12.13 3.72 -0.13
CA ALA A 163 -12.73 2.40 0.08
C ALA A 163 -11.81 1.23 -0.32
N GLU A 164 -10.70 1.50 -1.01
CA GLU A 164 -9.83 0.46 -1.55
C GLU A 164 -8.36 0.81 -1.42
N GLN A 165 -7.56 -0.23 -1.17
CA GLN A 165 -6.11 -0.17 -1.21
C GLN A 165 -5.58 -1.48 -1.80
N ARG A 166 -4.59 -1.37 -2.69
CA ARG A 166 -3.98 -2.49 -3.41
C ARG A 166 -2.47 -2.33 -3.38
N GLU A 167 -1.77 -3.39 -2.96
CA GLU A 167 -0.32 -3.50 -3.14
C GLU A 167 -0.03 -3.65 -4.64
N ILE A 168 0.90 -2.84 -5.15
CA ILE A 168 1.35 -2.84 -6.55
C ILE A 168 2.85 -3.16 -6.68
N LEU A 169 3.60 -3.12 -5.59
CA LEU A 169 5.01 -3.46 -5.52
C LEU A 169 5.32 -4.10 -4.18
N PHE A 170 6.13 -5.15 -4.20
CA PHE A 170 6.84 -5.67 -3.04
C PHE A 170 8.19 -6.18 -3.50
N ALA A 171 9.27 -5.51 -3.10
CA ALA A 171 10.60 -5.69 -3.63
C ALA A 171 11.67 -5.52 -2.53
N GLN A 172 12.91 -5.79 -2.92
CA GLN A 172 14.06 -5.82 -2.04
C GLN A 172 15.13 -4.87 -2.58
N ALA A 173 15.45 -3.83 -1.82
CA ALA A 173 16.52 -2.89 -2.11
C ALA A 173 17.88 -3.45 -1.71
N GLU A 174 18.92 -2.96 -2.38
CA GLU A 174 20.30 -3.35 -2.14
C GLU A 174 20.93 -2.46 -1.08
N LYS A 175 21.86 -3.04 -0.31
CA LYS A 175 22.64 -2.29 0.68
C LYS A 175 23.61 -1.35 -0.02
N ILE A 176 23.69 -0.13 0.49
CA ILE A 176 24.73 0.83 0.11
C ILE A 176 25.36 1.44 1.35
N ASP A 177 26.60 1.89 1.22
CA ASP A 177 27.34 2.50 2.32
C ASP A 177 27.21 4.03 2.24
N LEU A 178 26.56 4.62 3.25
CA LEU A 178 26.57 6.06 3.49
C LEU A 178 27.00 6.32 4.93
N SER A 179 27.83 7.34 5.13
CA SER A 179 28.19 7.75 6.49
C SER A 179 26.99 8.38 7.19
N LEU A 180 26.95 8.28 8.52
CA LEU A 180 25.91 8.93 9.33
C LEU A 180 25.85 10.43 9.12
N SER A 181 26.99 11.07 8.81
CA SER A 181 27.01 12.48 8.46
C SER A 181 26.21 12.79 7.20
N ARG A 182 26.18 11.87 6.23
CA ARG A 182 25.37 12.00 5.01
C ARG A 182 23.91 11.67 5.27
N VAL A 183 23.63 10.65 6.08
CA VAL A 183 22.27 10.24 6.44
C VAL A 183 21.54 11.37 7.18
N PHE A 184 22.17 11.94 8.21
CA PHE A 184 21.56 12.94 9.07
C PHE A 184 21.81 14.39 8.64
N ASP A 185 22.59 14.61 7.57
CA ASP A 185 23.09 15.93 7.15
C ASP A 185 23.76 16.72 8.31
N ILE A 186 24.52 16.01 9.15
CA ILE A 186 25.23 16.56 10.32
C ILE A 186 26.72 16.25 10.20
N PRO A 187 27.62 17.24 10.29
CA PRO A 187 29.06 17.02 10.20
C PRO A 187 29.65 16.47 11.51
N PHE A 188 29.33 15.21 11.84
CA PHE A 188 29.94 14.51 12.98
C PHE A 188 31.47 14.48 12.84
N THR A 189 32.15 14.64 13.97
CA THR A 189 33.62 14.66 14.05
C THR A 189 34.23 13.27 14.05
N SER A 190 33.43 12.23 14.34
CA SER A 190 33.82 10.81 14.39
C SER A 190 32.63 9.89 14.14
N GLU A 191 32.91 8.61 13.86
CA GLU A 191 31.86 7.59 13.71
C GLU A 191 31.15 7.33 15.05
N GLU A 192 31.89 7.35 16.16
CA GLU A 192 31.35 7.16 17.51
C GLU A 192 30.36 8.26 17.89
N GLU A 193 30.61 9.51 17.49
CA GLU A 193 29.68 10.62 17.71
C GLU A 193 28.38 10.42 16.92
N GLY A 194 28.50 10.03 15.65
CA GLY A 194 27.34 9.72 14.80
C GLY A 194 26.52 8.55 15.36
N GLU A 195 27.19 7.48 15.81
CA GLU A 195 26.54 6.33 16.43
C GLU A 195 25.83 6.68 17.74
N ALA A 196 26.45 7.51 18.59
CA ALA A 196 25.82 8.01 19.80
C ALA A 196 24.56 8.84 19.48
N PHE A 197 24.60 9.68 18.43
CA PHE A 197 23.45 10.42 17.94
C PHE A 197 22.35 9.50 17.42
N ARG A 198 22.69 8.54 16.56
CA ARG A 198 21.75 7.53 16.03
C ARG A 198 21.02 6.79 17.14
N VAL A 199 21.76 6.27 18.13
CA VAL A 199 21.19 5.52 19.26
C VAL A 199 20.29 6.41 20.11
N LYS A 200 20.65 7.68 20.30
CA LYS A 200 19.83 8.65 21.01
C LYS A 200 18.49 8.87 20.28
N VAL A 201 18.51 9.19 18.99
CA VAL A 201 17.31 9.41 18.18
C VAL A 201 16.42 8.16 18.18
N LEU A 202 17.03 6.99 17.96
CA LEU A 202 16.31 5.72 17.97
C LEU A 202 15.59 5.46 19.30
N LYS A 203 16.25 5.66 20.44
CA LYS A 203 15.63 5.48 21.76
C LYS A 203 14.57 6.53 22.08
N GLU A 204 14.74 7.76 21.61
CA GLU A 204 13.74 8.82 21.75
C GLU A 204 12.46 8.48 20.96
N ASP A 205 12.60 7.87 19.79
CA ASP A 205 11.48 7.46 18.93
C ASP A 205 10.76 6.22 19.46
N VAL A 206 11.48 5.10 19.66
CA VAL A 206 10.84 3.82 20.02
C VAL A 206 10.65 3.60 21.51
N GLY A 207 11.32 4.39 22.36
CA GLY A 207 11.38 4.18 23.79
C GLY A 207 12.38 3.08 24.21
N ASN A 208 12.88 3.18 25.44
CA ASN A 208 13.96 2.30 25.90
C ASN A 208 13.55 0.83 26.04
N GLU A 209 12.30 0.54 26.43
CA GLU A 209 11.83 -0.85 26.57
C GLU A 209 11.84 -1.58 25.21
N HIS A 210 11.20 -1.00 24.20
CA HIS A 210 11.17 -1.57 22.85
C HIS A 210 12.57 -1.64 22.23
N TYR A 211 13.40 -0.62 22.42
CA TYR A 211 14.80 -0.66 22.01
C TYR A 211 15.52 -1.88 22.58
N GLN A 212 15.43 -2.12 23.90
CA GLN A 212 16.11 -3.27 24.52
C GLN A 212 15.55 -4.61 24.03
N GLN A 213 14.23 -4.67 23.80
CA GLN A 213 13.60 -5.86 23.23
C GLN A 213 14.16 -6.17 21.83
N VAL A 214 14.15 -5.21 20.91
CA VAL A 214 14.67 -5.42 19.54
C VAL A 214 16.16 -5.71 19.54
N MET A 215 16.94 -5.11 20.43
CA MET A 215 18.38 -5.44 20.57
C MET A 215 18.60 -6.88 21.06
N ALA A 216 17.69 -7.45 21.85
CA ALA A 216 17.78 -8.82 22.34
C ALA A 216 17.23 -9.86 21.34
N GLU A 217 16.14 -9.54 20.65
CA GLU A 217 15.40 -10.46 19.77
C GLU A 217 15.83 -10.35 18.30
N GLY A 218 16.41 -9.22 17.92
CA GLY A 218 16.71 -8.87 16.53
C GLY A 218 15.51 -8.25 15.80
N VAL A 219 15.77 -7.69 14.63
CA VAL A 219 14.72 -7.14 13.76
C VAL A 219 14.02 -8.30 13.02
N PRO A 220 12.67 -8.37 13.03
CA PRO A 220 11.92 -9.47 12.42
C PRO A 220 11.77 -9.25 10.90
N PHE A 221 12.85 -9.38 10.12
CA PHE A 221 12.87 -9.06 8.69
C PHE A 221 11.83 -9.82 7.85
N ASP A 222 11.46 -11.04 8.24
CA ASP A 222 10.50 -11.88 7.53
C ASP A 222 9.04 -11.41 7.68
N ILE A 223 8.76 -10.56 8.66
CA ILE A 223 7.38 -10.20 9.01
C ILE A 223 6.67 -9.47 7.87
N TRP A 224 7.37 -8.60 7.13
CA TRP A 224 6.81 -7.84 6.02
C TRP A 224 6.30 -8.75 4.90
N GLN A 225 7.04 -9.82 4.60
CA GLN A 225 6.62 -10.83 3.63
C GLN A 225 5.49 -11.71 4.20
N ARG A 226 5.54 -12.05 5.49
CA ARG A 226 4.49 -12.84 6.16
C ARG A 226 3.15 -12.11 6.22
N TYR A 227 3.15 -10.78 6.25
CA TYR A 227 1.93 -9.96 6.16
C TYR A 227 1.13 -10.26 4.87
N ARG A 228 1.78 -10.79 3.83
CA ARG A 228 1.16 -11.10 2.53
C ARG A 228 0.60 -12.52 2.47
N LYS A 229 0.87 -13.37 3.47
CA LYS A 229 0.39 -14.76 3.50
C LYS A 229 -1.13 -14.77 3.52
N LEU A 230 -1.72 -15.52 2.58
CA LEU A 230 -3.17 -15.68 2.48
C LEU A 230 -3.65 -16.80 3.39
N PHE A 231 -4.84 -16.59 3.95
CA PHE A 231 -5.53 -17.54 4.79
C PHE A 231 -6.99 -17.62 4.37
N SER A 232 -7.58 -18.80 4.56
CA SER A 232 -9.03 -18.99 4.44
C SER A 232 -9.69 -18.61 5.75
N TRP A 233 -10.48 -17.53 5.76
CA TRP A 233 -11.15 -17.10 6.98
C TRP A 233 -12.49 -16.41 6.78
N LYS A 234 -13.26 -16.30 7.86
CA LYS A 234 -14.48 -15.48 7.96
C LYS A 234 -14.70 -14.97 9.37
N ILE A 235 -15.45 -13.88 9.51
CA ILE A 235 -15.97 -13.44 10.81
C ILE A 235 -17.35 -14.05 11.07
N ILE A 236 -17.60 -14.46 12.30
CA ILE A 236 -18.88 -14.99 12.75
C ILE A 236 -19.36 -14.29 14.02
N GLY A 237 -20.69 -14.18 14.15
CA GLY A 237 -21.34 -13.73 15.36
C GLY A 237 -21.77 -14.94 16.18
N ASN A 238 -21.81 -14.80 17.50
CA ASN A 238 -22.25 -15.86 18.42
C ASN A 238 -23.77 -16.14 18.39
N GLY A 239 -24.45 -15.89 17.27
CA GLY A 239 -25.91 -15.99 17.09
C GLY A 239 -26.71 -14.79 17.60
N GLU A 240 -26.26 -14.11 18.66
CA GLU A 240 -26.88 -12.87 19.17
C GLU A 240 -26.39 -11.63 18.42
N LEU A 241 -25.15 -11.69 17.89
CA LEU A 241 -24.50 -10.60 17.19
C LEU A 241 -24.70 -10.75 15.67
N ALA A 242 -25.79 -10.20 15.14
CA ALA A 242 -25.98 -10.06 13.70
C ALA A 242 -25.16 -8.87 13.17
N PHE A 243 -24.38 -9.10 12.12
CA PHE A 243 -23.55 -8.09 11.47
C PHE A 243 -24.16 -7.63 10.15
N THR A 244 -23.95 -6.36 9.82
CA THR A 244 -24.15 -5.81 8.48
C THR A 244 -22.94 -4.95 8.12
N ASP A 245 -22.71 -4.76 6.82
CA ASP A 245 -21.65 -3.88 6.28
C ASP A 245 -20.28 -4.12 6.92
N VAL A 246 -19.82 -5.37 6.87
CA VAL A 246 -18.51 -5.75 7.42
C VAL A 246 -17.40 -5.27 6.47
N HIS A 247 -16.41 -4.58 7.02
CA HIS A 247 -15.22 -4.13 6.29
C HIS A 247 -13.96 -4.54 7.04
N ALA A 248 -12.91 -4.92 6.30
CA ALA A 248 -11.62 -5.25 6.89
C ALA A 248 -10.47 -4.49 6.22
N THR A 249 -9.51 -4.09 7.04
CA THR A 249 -8.15 -3.73 6.60
C THR A 249 -7.20 -4.81 7.10
N HIS A 250 -6.35 -5.30 6.20
CA HIS A 250 -5.46 -6.42 6.46
C HIS A 250 -4.06 -5.93 6.84
N VAL A 251 -3.24 -6.81 7.42
CA VAL A 251 -1.89 -6.50 7.91
C VAL A 251 -0.94 -6.01 6.80
N ASN A 252 -1.09 -6.50 5.56
CA ASN A 252 -0.34 -5.97 4.39
C ASN A 252 -0.92 -4.66 3.81
N GLY A 253 -1.98 -4.12 4.42
CA GLY A 253 -2.66 -2.92 3.92
C GLY A 253 -3.75 -3.14 2.90
N PHE A 254 -4.02 -4.38 2.49
CA PHE A 254 -5.12 -4.62 1.58
C PHE A 254 -6.44 -4.18 2.22
N ARG A 255 -7.22 -3.40 1.50
CA ARG A 255 -8.58 -3.00 1.90
C ARG A 255 -9.50 -3.06 0.68
N SER A 256 -10.70 -3.61 0.84
CA SER A 256 -11.74 -3.49 -0.16
C SER A 256 -13.12 -3.56 0.46
N HIS A 257 -13.97 -2.58 0.13
CA HIS A 257 -15.36 -2.55 0.59
C HIS A 257 -16.32 -3.30 -0.35
N VAL A 258 -15.84 -3.82 -1.48
CA VAL A 258 -16.72 -4.46 -2.50
C VAL A 258 -16.30 -5.85 -2.91
N ARG A 259 -15.05 -6.25 -2.66
CA ARG A 259 -14.54 -7.55 -3.10
C ARG A 259 -15.06 -8.70 -2.23
N TYR A 260 -15.32 -8.44 -0.95
CA TYR A 260 -15.53 -9.49 0.04
C TYR A 260 -16.78 -9.25 0.87
N ASP A 261 -17.52 -10.33 1.05
CA ASP A 261 -18.49 -10.51 2.13
C ASP A 261 -17.77 -11.29 3.24
N TYR A 262 -17.22 -10.57 4.22
CA TYR A 262 -16.38 -11.16 5.28
C TYR A 262 -17.15 -12.14 6.20
N THR A 263 -18.47 -12.21 6.09
CA THR A 263 -19.29 -13.22 6.81
C THR A 263 -19.23 -14.61 6.14
N LYS A 264 -18.68 -14.68 4.93
CA LYS A 264 -18.40 -15.91 4.18
C LYS A 264 -16.90 -16.18 4.15
N ALA A 265 -16.53 -17.41 3.82
CA ALA A 265 -15.13 -17.77 3.63
C ALA A 265 -14.51 -16.94 2.51
N ILE A 266 -13.38 -16.30 2.82
CA ILE A 266 -12.57 -15.54 1.87
C ILE A 266 -11.12 -16.00 1.94
N GLU A 267 -10.39 -15.77 0.85
CA GLU A 267 -8.93 -15.89 0.82
C GLU A 267 -8.31 -14.49 0.89
N ALA A 268 -7.74 -14.16 2.04
CA ALA A 268 -7.10 -12.87 2.27
C ALA A 268 -6.02 -12.98 3.36
N PRO A 269 -5.13 -11.99 3.49
CA PRO A 269 -4.21 -11.95 4.62
C PRO A 269 -4.92 -11.86 5.97
N ALA A 270 -4.18 -11.92 7.07
CA ALA A 270 -4.76 -11.72 8.38
C ALA A 270 -5.34 -10.29 8.51
N PRO A 271 -6.50 -10.10 9.18
CA PRO A 271 -7.03 -8.77 9.42
C PRO A 271 -6.21 -8.05 10.50
N ARG A 272 -6.06 -6.75 10.32
CA ARG A 272 -5.58 -5.82 11.36
C ARG A 272 -6.73 -5.08 12.03
N PHE A 273 -7.77 -4.82 11.26
CA PHE A 273 -8.90 -4.01 11.68
C PHE A 273 -10.16 -4.48 10.97
N ILE A 274 -11.23 -4.70 11.71
CA ILE A 274 -12.55 -5.03 11.17
C ILE A 274 -13.56 -4.04 11.74
N THR A 275 -14.42 -3.50 10.88
CA THR A 275 -15.60 -2.75 11.28
C THR A 275 -16.87 -3.45 10.82
N PHE A 276 -17.93 -3.30 11.59
CA PHE A 276 -19.25 -3.81 11.23
C PHE A 276 -20.36 -3.05 11.97
N TYR A 277 -21.55 -3.06 11.40
CA TYR A 277 -22.74 -2.55 12.06
C TYR A 277 -23.49 -3.66 12.80
N HIS A 278 -23.91 -3.35 14.02
CA HIS A 278 -24.90 -4.11 14.76
C HIS A 278 -26.06 -3.18 15.11
N GLY A 279 -27.19 -3.34 14.42
CA GLY A 279 -28.24 -2.34 14.40
C GLY A 279 -27.72 -0.98 13.88
N PRO A 280 -28.05 0.16 14.51
CA PRO A 280 -27.61 1.48 14.06
C PRO A 280 -26.18 1.85 14.50
N LYS A 281 -25.50 0.95 15.22
CA LYS A 281 -24.22 1.22 15.88
C LYS A 281 -23.08 0.59 15.10
N LEU A 282 -22.01 1.36 14.93
CA LEU A 282 -20.76 0.92 14.33
C LEU A 282 -19.84 0.37 15.42
N TYR A 283 -19.26 -0.79 15.17
CA TYR A 283 -18.32 -1.45 16.06
C TYR A 283 -16.99 -1.63 15.35
N GLU A 284 -15.93 -1.62 16.15
CA GLU A 284 -14.55 -1.75 15.71
C GLU A 284 -13.89 -2.90 16.45
N LEU A 285 -13.13 -3.69 15.69
CA LEU A 285 -12.30 -4.78 16.17
C LEU A 285 -10.88 -4.51 15.72
N ILE A 286 -10.00 -4.18 16.67
CA ILE A 286 -8.59 -3.84 16.43
C ILE A 286 -7.74 -5.02 16.86
N PHE A 287 -6.82 -5.44 16.01
CA PHE A 287 -5.95 -6.60 16.24
C PHE A 287 -4.50 -6.16 16.42
N ASP A 288 -3.79 -6.85 17.32
CA ASP A 288 -2.33 -6.82 17.31
C ASP A 288 -1.81 -7.64 16.12
N GLU A 289 -0.98 -7.03 15.28
CA GLU A 289 -0.53 -7.62 14.01
C GLU A 289 0.27 -8.91 14.26
N TYR A 290 1.20 -8.90 15.23
CA TYR A 290 2.07 -10.03 15.55
C TYR A 290 1.32 -11.21 16.16
N GLU A 291 0.48 -10.94 17.17
CA GLU A 291 -0.34 -11.95 17.83
C GLU A 291 -1.28 -12.62 16.82
N THR A 292 -1.92 -11.81 15.98
CA THR A 292 -2.92 -12.30 15.02
C THR A 292 -2.27 -13.16 13.94
N ILE A 293 -1.18 -12.72 13.32
CA ILE A 293 -0.49 -13.53 12.31
C ILE A 293 0.02 -14.82 12.90
N LYS A 294 0.65 -14.78 14.08
CA LYS A 294 1.13 -15.98 14.76
C LYS A 294 -0.01 -16.96 15.00
N ALA A 295 -1.16 -16.48 15.44
CA ALA A 295 -2.32 -17.32 15.71
C ALA A 295 -2.91 -17.90 14.40
N PHE A 296 -3.02 -17.11 13.32
CA PHE A 296 -3.43 -17.60 12.00
C PHE A 296 -2.47 -18.65 11.45
N GLU A 297 -1.16 -18.43 11.56
CA GLU A 297 -0.14 -19.38 11.12
C GLU A 297 -0.24 -20.70 11.90
N LEU A 298 -0.39 -20.63 13.23
CA LEU A 298 -0.55 -21.81 14.08
C LEU A 298 -1.79 -22.63 13.71
N LEU A 299 -2.91 -21.99 13.36
CA LEU A 299 -4.12 -22.69 12.92
C LEU A 299 -3.94 -23.28 11.51
N SER A 300 -3.31 -22.54 10.60
CA SER A 300 -3.08 -22.98 9.21
C SER A 300 -2.07 -24.13 9.09
N ALA A 301 -1.20 -24.31 10.08
CA ALA A 301 -0.18 -25.36 10.10
C ALA A 301 -0.71 -26.72 10.59
N ILE A 302 -1.97 -26.80 11.01
CA ILE A 302 -2.58 -28.07 11.45
C ILE A 302 -2.89 -28.92 10.22
N GLU A 303 -2.17 -30.04 10.07
CA GLU A 303 -2.34 -30.97 8.96
C GLU A 303 -3.55 -31.90 9.14
N GLY A 304 -4.00 -32.53 8.05
CA GLY A 304 -5.05 -33.56 8.06
C GLY A 304 -6.48 -33.04 8.20
N LEU A 305 -6.71 -31.74 7.99
CA LEU A 305 -8.04 -31.12 8.00
C LEU A 305 -8.63 -31.04 6.60
N SER A 306 -9.93 -31.30 6.49
CA SER A 306 -10.70 -30.89 5.30
C SER A 306 -10.71 -29.35 5.17
N PRO A 307 -11.00 -28.79 3.97
CA PRO A 307 -11.13 -27.35 3.80
C PRO A 307 -12.13 -26.70 4.76
N GLU A 308 -13.26 -27.35 5.06
CA GLU A 308 -14.22 -26.83 6.04
C GLU A 308 -13.68 -26.85 7.46
N GLU A 309 -12.91 -27.88 7.84
CA GLU A 309 -12.29 -27.98 9.17
C GLU A 309 -11.11 -27.01 9.35
N ALA A 310 -10.41 -26.69 8.26
CA ALA A 310 -9.27 -25.78 8.25
C ALA A 310 -9.67 -24.30 8.25
N LEU A 311 -10.90 -23.98 7.83
CA LEU A 311 -11.41 -22.60 7.77
C LEU A 311 -11.23 -21.90 9.12
N ILE A 312 -10.60 -20.72 9.09
CA ILE A 312 -10.38 -19.92 10.30
C ILE A 312 -11.61 -19.05 10.56
N HIS A 313 -12.15 -19.14 11.77
CA HIS A 313 -13.24 -18.35 12.26
C HIS A 313 -12.70 -17.28 13.21
N ILE A 314 -13.09 -16.03 12.96
CA ILE A 314 -12.92 -14.94 13.91
C ILE A 314 -14.26 -14.75 14.62
N GLU A 315 -14.25 -14.76 15.94
CA GLU A 315 -15.46 -14.56 16.73
C GLU A 315 -15.23 -13.54 17.83
N VAL A 316 -16.17 -12.60 17.93
CA VAL A 316 -16.27 -11.68 19.07
C VAL A 316 -17.29 -12.27 20.04
N ILE A 317 -16.92 -12.37 21.30
CA ILE A 317 -17.78 -12.78 22.42
C ILE A 317 -18.01 -11.54 23.27
N PRO A 318 -19.12 -10.82 23.07
CA PRO A 318 -19.42 -9.61 23.84
C PRO A 318 -19.58 -9.95 25.32
N LYS A 319 -18.97 -9.14 26.20
CA LYS A 319 -19.19 -9.21 27.65
C LYS A 319 -19.58 -7.85 28.22
N LEU A 320 -20.09 -7.85 29.45
CA LEU A 320 -20.32 -6.65 30.25
C LEU A 320 -19.35 -6.65 31.45
N PRO A 321 -18.59 -5.57 31.69
CA PRO A 321 -18.50 -4.35 30.87
C PRO A 321 -17.86 -4.65 29.50
N LYS A 322 -18.07 -3.77 28.51
CA LYS A 322 -17.75 -4.06 27.10
C LYS A 322 -16.27 -4.36 26.87
N GLU A 323 -15.41 -3.74 27.66
CA GLU A 323 -13.96 -3.90 27.68
C GLU A 323 -13.55 -5.32 28.07
N ALA A 324 -14.45 -6.11 28.68
CA ALA A 324 -14.23 -7.52 28.99
C ALA A 324 -14.58 -8.45 27.82
N SER A 325 -15.06 -7.92 26.68
CA SER A 325 -15.38 -8.73 25.51
C SER A 325 -14.15 -9.46 25.01
N LEU A 326 -14.31 -10.72 24.63
CA LEU A 326 -13.21 -11.54 24.15
C LEU A 326 -13.24 -11.65 22.64
N VAL A 327 -12.05 -11.78 22.06
CA VAL A 327 -11.86 -12.07 20.65
C VAL A 327 -11.13 -13.39 20.57
N ARG A 328 -11.69 -14.35 19.85
CA ARG A 328 -11.00 -15.61 19.59
C ARG A 328 -10.93 -15.89 18.12
N ILE A 329 -9.86 -16.56 17.72
CA ILE A 329 -9.72 -17.14 16.40
C ILE A 329 -9.56 -18.64 16.52
N TYR A 330 -10.25 -19.40 15.68
CA TYR A 330 -10.29 -20.84 15.82
C TYR A 330 -10.56 -21.55 14.50
N ASN A 331 -10.24 -22.84 14.44
CA ASN A 331 -10.70 -23.78 13.42
C ASN A 331 -11.32 -25.02 14.10
N ALA A 332 -11.61 -26.09 13.36
CA ALA A 332 -12.27 -27.26 13.94
C ALA A 332 -11.48 -27.99 15.04
N LYS A 333 -10.15 -27.76 15.15
CA LYS A 333 -9.30 -28.44 16.14
C LYS A 333 -8.83 -27.56 17.28
N LYS A 334 -8.62 -26.27 17.05
CA LYS A 334 -7.99 -25.39 18.03
C LYS A 334 -8.65 -24.02 18.07
N SER A 335 -8.76 -23.49 19.28
CA SER A 335 -9.21 -22.12 19.57
C SER A 335 -8.11 -21.36 20.29
N ILE A 336 -7.90 -20.11 19.87
CA ILE A 336 -6.90 -19.19 20.42
C ILE A 336 -7.60 -17.89 20.79
N GLU A 337 -7.56 -17.51 22.06
CA GLU A 337 -7.99 -16.18 22.50
C GLU A 337 -6.90 -15.17 22.20
N LEU A 338 -7.27 -14.04 21.58
CA LEU A 338 -6.36 -12.93 21.30
C LEU A 338 -6.40 -11.96 22.48
N LYS A 339 -5.27 -11.80 23.17
CA LYS A 339 -5.16 -11.03 24.41
C LYS A 339 -5.01 -9.54 24.15
N SER A 340 -4.45 -9.17 23.00
CA SER A 340 -4.18 -7.78 22.63
C SER A 340 -5.22 -7.23 21.65
N ALA A 341 -6.22 -8.03 21.26
CA ALA A 341 -7.33 -7.56 20.45
C ALA A 341 -8.33 -6.75 21.28
N SER A 342 -8.88 -5.68 20.70
CA SER A 342 -9.86 -4.82 21.36
C SER A 342 -11.15 -4.70 20.55
N TYR A 343 -12.27 -4.58 21.26
CA TYR A 343 -13.61 -4.45 20.70
C TYR A 343 -14.32 -3.24 21.30
N ALA A 344 -14.69 -2.28 20.46
CA ALA A 344 -15.27 -1.01 20.89
C ALA A 344 -16.48 -0.59 20.04
N GLU A 345 -17.28 0.35 20.56
CA GLU A 345 -18.31 1.04 19.78
C GLU A 345 -17.58 2.24 19.21
N SER A 346 -17.64 2.48 17.91
CA SER A 346 -17.04 3.67 17.33
C SER A 346 -17.69 4.89 17.99
N ALA A 347 -16.89 5.75 18.61
CA ALA A 347 -17.36 7.07 19.00
C ALA A 347 -17.79 7.81 17.72
N LYS A 348 -18.97 8.42 17.74
CA LYS A 348 -19.44 9.27 16.64
C LYS A 348 -18.68 10.57 16.58
#